data_AF-A0AAU2GP98-F1
#
_entry.id   AF-A0AAU2GP98-F1
#
_cell.length_a   1.000
_cell.length_b   1.000
_cell.length_c   1.000
_cell.angle_alpha   90.00
_cell.angle_beta   90.00
_cell.angle_gamma   90.00
#
_symmetry.space_group_name_H-M   'P 1'
#
loop_
_entity.id
_entity.type
_entity.pdbx_description
1 polymer ?
#
loop_
_entity_poly.entity_id
_entity_poly.type
_entity_poly.pdbx_seq_one_letter_code
_entity_poly.pdbx_strand_id
1 'polypeptide(L)'
;MASVPDVSDVPDAAGASDAPGASGETAPEPALGPAGPEPLGLVRTPTGHGGVDAHLERLADADHLTADGHVAVYEDVHRGLRDALTALDAPPVPGPYENRS
;
A
#
# COMPACT_ATOMS: atom_id res chain seq x y z
N MET A 1 -15.65 20.47 28.00
CA MET A 1 -14.30 20.93 27.59
C MET A 1 -13.29 19.97 28.19
N ALA A 2 -12.87 18.95 27.44
CA ALA A 2 -11.78 18.07 27.84
C ALA A 2 -10.47 18.69 27.34
N SER A 3 -9.57 18.97 28.29
CA SER A 3 -8.29 19.65 28.04
C SER A 3 -7.28 18.66 27.47
N VAL A 4 -6.69 19.00 26.33
CA VAL A 4 -5.50 18.35 25.76
C VAL A 4 -4.27 18.87 26.50
N PRO A 5 -3.36 18.02 27.00
CA PRO A 5 -2.03 18.49 27.40
C PRO A 5 -1.13 18.62 26.17
N ASP A 6 -0.49 19.78 26.10
CA ASP A 6 0.59 20.18 25.19
C ASP A 6 1.82 19.27 25.41
N VAL A 7 2.26 18.59 24.34
CA VAL A 7 3.52 17.84 24.29
C VAL A 7 4.52 18.59 23.41
N SER A 8 4.84 19.81 23.81
CA SER A 8 6.04 20.48 23.32
C SER A 8 7.22 20.12 24.22
N ASP A 9 8.36 19.82 23.58
CA ASP A 9 9.70 19.64 24.14
C ASP A 9 10.11 18.20 24.51
N VAL A 10 10.67 17.48 23.53
CA VAL A 10 11.66 16.43 23.78
C VAL A 10 12.98 16.91 23.18
N PRO A 11 14.03 17.13 23.99
CA PRO A 11 15.27 17.69 23.49
C PRO A 11 16.09 16.67 22.70
N ASP A 12 16.75 17.21 21.66
CA ASP A 12 17.82 16.62 20.86
C ASP A 12 18.97 16.15 21.76
N ALA A 13 19.25 14.84 21.73
CA ALA A 13 20.40 14.25 22.39
C ALA A 13 21.31 13.60 21.35
N ALA A 14 22.08 14.45 20.66
CA ALA A 14 23.31 14.05 19.99
C ALA A 14 24.27 13.38 21.00
N GLY A 15 24.46 12.07 20.85
CA GLY A 15 25.44 11.28 21.59
C GLY A 15 26.43 10.62 20.63
N ALA A 16 27.54 11.30 20.39
CA ALA A 16 28.69 10.77 19.67
C ALA A 16 29.26 9.53 20.39
N SER A 17 29.52 8.46 19.63
CA SER A 17 30.43 7.38 20.03
C SER A 17 31.48 7.22 18.95
N ASP A 18 32.65 7.80 19.21
CA ASP A 18 33.91 7.49 18.54
C ASP A 18 34.68 6.50 19.41
N ALA A 19 35.04 5.35 18.84
CA ALA A 19 36.25 4.63 19.22
C ALA A 19 36.74 3.76 18.04
N PRO A 20 38.07 3.64 17.83
CA PRO A 20 38.65 3.23 16.55
C PRO A 20 39.14 1.78 16.52
N GLY A 21 39.21 1.21 15.30
CA GLY A 21 40.27 0.28 14.89
C GLY A 21 40.01 -1.23 15.02
N ALA A 22 39.55 -1.84 13.94
CA ALA A 22 39.94 -3.20 13.57
C ALA A 22 39.95 -3.31 12.04
N SER A 23 41.15 -3.19 11.43
CA SER A 23 41.37 -3.57 10.04
C SER A 23 41.15 -5.07 9.90
N GLY A 24 39.96 -5.45 9.44
CA GLY A 24 39.72 -6.73 8.80
C GLY A 24 39.71 -6.51 7.30
N GLU A 25 40.60 -7.19 6.59
CA GLU A 25 40.63 -7.28 5.13
C GLU A 25 39.23 -7.63 4.57
N THR A 26 38.54 -6.65 4.01
CA THR A 26 37.24 -6.84 3.35
C THR A 26 37.49 -7.53 2.02
N ALA A 27 37.28 -8.85 1.97
CA ALA A 27 37.04 -9.55 0.71
C ALA A 27 35.92 -8.84 -0.05
N PRO A 28 35.98 -8.69 -1.39
CA PRO A 28 34.96 -7.97 -2.13
C PRO A 28 33.62 -8.68 -1.92
N GLU A 29 32.73 -8.05 -1.15
CA GLU A 29 31.33 -8.44 -1.14
C GLU A 29 30.83 -8.37 -2.58
N PRO A 30 30.10 -9.38 -3.06
CA PRO A 30 29.44 -9.26 -4.35
C PRO A 30 28.58 -8.01 -4.27
N ALA A 31 28.78 -7.07 -5.18
CA ALA A 31 27.92 -5.91 -5.31
C ALA A 31 26.51 -6.43 -5.62
N LEU A 32 25.70 -6.65 -4.58
CA LEU A 32 24.26 -6.74 -4.75
C LEU A 32 23.85 -5.35 -5.23
N GLY A 33 23.79 -5.20 -6.56
CA GLY A 33 23.02 -4.13 -7.18
C GLY A 33 21.61 -4.13 -6.57
N PRO A 34 20.91 -2.99 -6.59
CA PRO A 34 19.62 -2.86 -5.95
C PRO A 34 18.73 -4.04 -6.35
N ALA A 35 18.33 -4.86 -5.37
CA ALA A 35 17.36 -5.91 -5.61
C ALA A 35 16.11 -5.22 -6.14
N GLY A 36 15.70 -5.57 -7.36
CA GLY A 36 14.44 -5.09 -7.92
C GLY A 36 13.28 -5.50 -7.02
N PRO A 37 12.13 -4.81 -7.12
CA PRO A 37 10.95 -5.21 -6.36
C PRO A 37 10.63 -6.68 -6.64
N GLU A 38 10.66 -7.52 -5.59
CA GLU A 38 10.26 -8.91 -5.72
C GLU A 38 8.73 -8.97 -5.65
N PRO A 39 8.05 -9.57 -6.66
CA PRO A 39 6.60 -9.62 -6.69
C PRO A 39 6.06 -10.45 -5.52
N LEU A 40 4.94 -10.00 -4.94
CA LEU A 40 4.37 -10.56 -3.71
C LEU A 40 3.80 -11.99 -3.85
N GLY A 41 3.77 -12.55 -5.06
CA GLY A 41 3.35 -13.93 -5.31
C GLY A 41 1.86 -14.20 -5.04
N LEU A 42 1.02 -13.16 -5.08
CA LEU A 42 -0.41 -13.28 -4.78
C LEU A 42 -1.13 -14.09 -5.86
N VAL A 43 -1.41 -15.36 -5.58
CA VAL A 43 -2.26 -16.21 -6.43
C VAL A 43 -3.71 -15.71 -6.30
N ARG A 44 -4.26 -15.13 -7.37
CA ARG A 44 -5.64 -14.61 -7.39
C ARG A 44 -6.57 -15.54 -8.18
N THR A 45 -7.66 -15.95 -7.54
CA THR A 45 -8.81 -16.56 -8.21
C THR A 45 -9.74 -15.45 -8.68
N PRO A 46 -10.24 -15.48 -9.94
CA PRO A 46 -11.20 -14.47 -10.42
C PRO A 46 -12.41 -14.41 -9.50
N THR A 47 -12.82 -13.20 -9.15
CA THR A 47 -13.99 -12.99 -8.28
C THR A 47 -15.30 -13.12 -9.07
N GLY A 48 -15.25 -12.99 -10.39
CA GLY A 48 -16.42 -12.98 -11.27
C GLY A 48 -17.06 -11.61 -11.39
N HIS A 49 -16.48 -10.57 -10.76
CA HIS A 49 -16.93 -9.20 -10.85
C HIS A 49 -15.90 -8.36 -11.61
N GLY A 50 -16.21 -8.00 -12.86
CA GLY A 50 -15.26 -7.38 -13.78
C GLY A 50 -14.59 -6.10 -13.27
N GLY A 51 -15.28 -5.28 -12.46
CA GLY A 51 -14.68 -4.09 -11.85
C GLY A 51 -13.60 -4.42 -10.82
N VAL A 52 -13.87 -5.40 -9.96
CA VAL A 52 -12.92 -5.86 -8.92
C VAL A 52 -11.76 -6.58 -9.60
N ASP A 53 -12.05 -7.46 -10.56
CA ASP A 53 -11.02 -8.22 -11.28
C ASP A 53 -10.07 -7.29 -12.06
N ALA A 54 -10.58 -6.22 -12.68
CA ALA A 54 -9.75 -5.23 -13.37
C ALA A 54 -8.82 -4.44 -12.42
N HIS A 55 -9.30 -4.08 -11.23
CA HIS A 55 -8.46 -3.40 -10.23
C HIS A 55 -7.39 -4.33 -9.64
N LEU A 56 -7.70 -5.63 -9.51
CA LEU A 56 -6.73 -6.64 -9.09
C LEU A 56 -5.67 -6.91 -10.15
N GLU A 57 -6.02 -6.86 -11.43
CA GLU A 57 -5.04 -6.96 -12.53
C GLU A 57 -4.09 -5.75 -12.51
N ARG A 58 -4.63 -4.53 -12.39
CA ARG A 58 -3.82 -3.30 -12.25
C ARG A 58 -2.89 -3.33 -11.04
N LEU A 59 -3.30 -3.97 -9.93
CA LEU A 59 -2.43 -4.17 -8.78
C LEU A 59 -1.28 -5.14 -9.06
N ALA A 60 -1.48 -6.16 -9.91
CA ALA A 60 -0.39 -7.04 -10.35
C ALA A 60 0.64 -6.27 -11.19
N ASP A 61 0.19 -5.34 -12.03
CA ASP A 61 1.11 -4.48 -12.80
C ASP A 61 1.94 -3.56 -11.88
N ALA A 62 1.35 -3.09 -10.77
CA ALA A 62 2.03 -2.25 -9.80
C ALA A 62 3.22 -2.95 -9.13
N ASP A 63 3.14 -4.25 -8.85
CA ASP A 63 4.23 -5.04 -8.25
C ASP A 63 5.53 -4.99 -9.10
N HIS A 64 5.41 -4.68 -10.39
CA HIS A 64 6.53 -4.55 -11.32
C HIS A 64 7.06 -3.12 -11.50
N LEU A 65 6.38 -2.11 -10.94
CA LEU A 65 6.82 -0.72 -11.00
C LEU A 65 7.94 -0.44 -10.00
N THR A 66 8.64 0.70 -10.15
CA THR A 66 9.52 1.22 -9.11
C THR A 66 8.70 1.86 -8.00
N ALA A 67 9.28 2.02 -6.80
CA ALA A 67 8.59 2.58 -5.63
C ALA A 67 7.93 3.95 -5.91
N ASP A 68 8.55 4.80 -6.74
CA ASP A 68 7.99 6.09 -7.14
C ASP A 68 6.66 5.96 -7.91
N GLY A 69 6.48 4.86 -8.65
CA GLY A 69 5.26 4.55 -9.40
C GLY A 69 4.20 3.79 -8.59
N HIS A 70 4.57 3.15 -7.49
CA HIS A 70 3.66 2.32 -6.68
C HIS A 70 2.52 3.13 -6.07
N VAL A 71 2.84 4.30 -5.50
CA VAL A 71 1.87 5.11 -4.73
C VAL A 71 0.69 5.54 -5.58
N ALA A 72 0.95 6.07 -6.78
CA ALA A 72 -0.12 6.55 -7.67
C ALA A 72 -1.07 5.42 -8.10
N VAL A 73 -0.52 4.23 -8.37
CA VAL A 73 -1.33 3.07 -8.76
C VAL A 73 -2.09 2.50 -7.56
N TYR A 74 -1.47 2.45 -6.38
CA TYR A 74 -2.12 1.94 -5.18
C TYR A 74 -3.32 2.80 -4.78
N GLU A 75 -3.20 4.13 -4.83
CA GLU A 75 -4.31 5.04 -4.54
C GLU A 75 -5.46 4.91 -5.53
N ASP A 76 -5.16 4.78 -6.83
CA ASP A 76 -6.15 4.57 -7.88
C ASP A 76 -6.90 3.24 -7.69
N VAL A 77 -6.16 2.15 -7.48
CA VAL A 77 -6.72 0.81 -7.20
C VAL A 77 -7.58 0.86 -5.94
N HIS A 78 -7.11 1.50 -4.88
CA HIS A 78 -7.82 1.56 -3.60
C HIS A 78 -9.12 2.37 -3.72
N ARG A 79 -9.12 3.45 -4.50
CA ARG A 79 -10.32 4.22 -4.81
C ARG A 79 -11.31 3.39 -5.64
N GLY A 80 -10.84 2.79 -6.74
CA GLY A 80 -11.67 2.00 -7.63
C GLY A 80 -12.29 0.78 -6.95
N LEU A 81 -11.53 0.09 -6.10
CA LEU A 81 -12.05 -1.04 -5.32
C LEU A 81 -13.12 -0.59 -4.32
N ARG A 82 -12.91 0.55 -3.64
CA ARG A 82 -13.92 1.12 -2.73
C ARG A 82 -15.21 1.45 -3.47
N ASP A 83 -15.12 2.05 -4.65
CA ASP A 83 -16.28 2.40 -5.46
C ASP A 83 -17.03 1.15 -5.95
N ALA A 84 -16.30 0.14 -6.44
CA ALA A 84 -16.88 -1.13 -6.88
C ALA A 84 -17.60 -1.87 -5.75
N LEU A 85 -16.99 -1.94 -4.56
CA LEU A 85 -17.60 -2.58 -3.39
C LEU A 85 -18.81 -1.77 -2.89
N THR A 86 -18.73 -0.45 -2.90
CA THR A 86 -19.87 0.42 -2.55
C THR A 86 -21.05 0.20 -3.50
N ALA A 87 -20.78 0.02 -4.80
CA ALA A 87 -21.81 -0.28 -5.79
C ALA A 87 -22.44 -1.66 -5.58
N LEU A 88 -21.67 -2.65 -5.12
CA LEU A 88 -22.18 -3.97 -4.77
C LEU A 88 -23.04 -3.96 -3.49
N ASP A 89 -22.66 -3.14 -2.51
CA ASP A 89 -23.41 -2.97 -1.26
C ASP A 89 -24.68 -2.11 -1.41
N ALA A 90 -24.82 -1.39 -2.53
CA ALA A 90 -25.97 -0.54 -2.78
C ALA A 90 -27.25 -1.40 -2.90
N PRO A 91 -28.31 -1.11 -2.12
CA PRO A 91 -29.56 -1.82 -2.24
C PRO A 91 -30.17 -1.58 -3.64
N PRO A 92 -30.85 -2.58 -4.22
CA PRO A 92 -31.53 -2.40 -5.49
C PRO A 92 -32.53 -1.24 -5.37
N VAL A 93 -32.53 -0.35 -6.37
CA VAL A 93 -33.46 0.79 -6.39
C VAL A 93 -34.88 0.25 -6.47
N PRO A 94 -35.80 0.60 -5.54
CA PRO A 94 -37.17 0.11 -5.57
C PRO A 94 -37.85 0.48 -6.88
N GLY A 95 -38.42 -0.52 -7.56
CA GLY A 95 -39.18 -0.29 -8.78
C GLY A 95 -40.44 0.55 -8.51
N PRO A 96 -40.95 1.31 -9.50
CA PRO A 96 -42.13 2.17 -9.33
C PRO A 96 -43.43 1.43 -8.95
N TYR A 97 -43.40 0.10 -8.87
CA TYR A 97 -44.56 -0.75 -8.57
C TYR A 97 -44.43 -1.56 -7.26
N GLU A 98 -43.34 -1.44 -6.51
CA GLU A 98 -43.07 -2.34 -5.38
C GLU A 98 -43.74 -1.95 -4.07
N ASN A 99 -44.44 -0.81 -4.04
CA ASN A 99 -45.10 -0.26 -2.85
C ASN A 99 -46.61 -0.06 -3.05
N ARG A 100 -47.29 -1.04 -3.66
CA ARG A 100 -48.75 -0.98 -3.85
C ARG A 100 -49.40 -2.29 -3.43
N SER A 101 -49.43 -2.54 -2.13
CA SER A 101 -50.25 -3.60 -1.49
C SER A 101 -50.72 -3.11 -0.13
#